data_AF-A0A157KTU2-F1
#
_entry.id   AF-A0A157KTU2-F1
#
_cell.length_a   1.000
_cell.length_b   1.000
_cell.length_c   1.000
_cell.angle_alpha   90.00
_cell.angle_beta   90.00
_cell.angle_gamma   90.00
#
_symmetry.space_group_name_H-M   'P 1'
#
loop_
_entity.id
_entity.type
_entity.pdbx_description
1 polymer ?
#
loop_
_entity_poly.entity_id
_entity_poly.type
_entity_poly.pdbx_seq_one_letter_code
_entity_poly.pdbx_strand_id
1 'polypeptide(L)'
;MTQPYLYEILIRGASSGIAGAHVVYAADSVNALTGETRTDVGAAQPVVLQDPLNAILGEVTVKAIQENDALKATVSRLNDELLARSSELEAMQLALTEAQAQLAGNP
;
A
#
# COMPACT_ATOMS: atom_id res chain seq x y z
N MET A 1 -35.13 -12.56 16.60
CA MET A 1 -34.48 -11.70 15.60
C MET A 1 -33.11 -12.30 15.31
N THR A 2 -32.81 -12.62 14.06
CA THR A 2 -31.50 -13.14 13.64
C THR A 2 -30.49 -12.00 13.72
N GLN A 3 -29.47 -12.11 14.58
CA GLN A 3 -28.38 -11.13 14.60
C GLN A 3 -27.62 -11.20 13.26
N PRO A 4 -27.34 -10.06 12.60
CA PRO A 4 -26.57 -10.05 11.37
C PRO A 4 -25.12 -10.41 11.70
N TYR A 5 -24.66 -11.55 11.19
CA TYR A 5 -23.24 -11.89 11.21
C TYR A 5 -22.50 -11.01 10.19
N LEU A 6 -21.36 -10.45 10.61
CA LEU A 6 -20.45 -9.78 9.69
C LEU A 6 -19.33 -10.77 9.33
N TYR A 7 -19.16 -11.00 8.02
CA TYR A 7 -18.09 -11.84 7.49
C TYR A 7 -17.11 -10.96 6.73
N GLU A 8 -15.83 -11.04 7.10
CA GLU A 8 -14.75 -10.44 6.34
C GLU A 8 -13.96 -11.54 5.63
N ILE A 9 -13.61 -11.32 4.37
CA ILE A 9 -12.78 -12.25 3.58
C ILE A 9 -11.41 -11.61 3.39
N LEU A 10 -10.38 -12.29 3.86
CA LEU A 10 -8.99 -11.91 3.67
C LEU A 10 -8.39 -12.73 2.52
N ILE A 11 -8.01 -12.07 1.43
CA ILE A 11 -7.41 -12.71 0.26
C ILE A 11 -5.93 -12.36 0.22
N ARG A 12 -5.07 -13.37 0.08
CA ARG A 12 -3.63 -13.20 -0.06
C ARG A 12 -3.24 -13.36 -1.52
N GLY A 13 -2.80 -12.25 -2.11
CA GLY A 13 -2.25 -12.22 -3.46
C GLY A 13 -0.76 -12.54 -3.53
N ALA A 14 -0.31 -12.99 -4.70
CA ALA A 14 1.07 -13.21 -5.09
C ALA A 14 1.25 -12.92 -6.60
N SER A 15 2.50 -12.88 -7.07
CA SER A 15 2.82 -12.65 -8.49
C SER A 15 2.31 -13.75 -9.43
N SER A 16 1.88 -14.89 -8.89
CA SER A 16 1.25 -16.00 -9.61
C SER A 16 -0.28 -16.08 -9.45
N GLY A 17 -0.92 -15.09 -8.82
CA GLY A 17 -2.36 -15.07 -8.55
C GLY A 17 -2.67 -15.13 -7.05
N ILE A 18 -3.73 -15.86 -6.65
CA ILE A 18 -4.12 -15.98 -5.23
C ILE A 18 -3.33 -17.10 -4.54
N ALA A 19 -2.66 -16.77 -3.45
CA ALA A 19 -1.91 -17.69 -2.60
C ALA A 19 -2.76 -18.30 -1.46
N GLY A 20 -3.91 -17.70 -1.15
CA GLY A 20 -4.87 -18.24 -0.19
C GLY A 20 -5.97 -17.26 0.19
N ALA A 21 -7.02 -17.76 0.81
CA ALA A 21 -8.11 -16.94 1.32
C ALA A 21 -8.58 -17.47 2.69
N HIS A 22 -9.01 -16.55 3.55
CA HIS A 22 -9.57 -16.84 4.87
C HIS A 22 -10.86 -16.05 5.07
N VAL A 23 -11.80 -16.61 5.81
CA VAL A 23 -12.96 -15.89 6.32
C VAL A 23 -12.80 -15.69 7.82
N VAL A 24 -13.15 -14.50 8.30
CA VAL A 24 -13.25 -14.17 9.72
C VAL A 24 -14.69 -13.78 9.99
N TYR A 25 -15.29 -14.38 11.01
CA TYR A 25 -16.62 -13.99 11.47
C TYR A 25 -16.49 -13.03 12.64
N ALA A 26 -17.38 -12.05 12.69
CA ALA A 26 -17.61 -11.21 13.84
C ALA A 26 -19.11 -11.15 14.15
N ALA A 27 -19.46 -11.24 15.43
CA ALA A 27 -20.83 -11.13 15.88
C ALA A 27 -20.89 -10.34 17.19
N ASP A 28 -21.91 -9.51 17.34
CA ASP A 28 -22.15 -8.82 18.60
C ASP A 28 -22.89 -9.76 19.56
N SER A 29 -22.30 -9.98 20.73
CA SER A 29 -22.91 -10.68 21.85
C SER A 29 -23.32 -9.68 22.94
N VAL A 30 -24.41 -9.99 23.62
CA VAL A 30 -24.88 -9.21 24.78
C VAL A 30 -24.76 -10.09 26.00
N ASN A 31 -24.04 -9.62 27.01
CA ASN A 31 -23.93 -10.31 28.28
C ASN A 31 -25.32 -10.31 28.95
N ALA A 32 -25.89 -11.50 29.12
CA ALA A 32 -27.25 -11.67 29.66
C ALA A 32 -27.39 -11.18 31.12
N LEU A 33 -26.29 -11.02 31.85
CA LEU A 33 -26.27 -10.60 33.24
C LEU A 33 -26.02 -9.09 33.40
N THR A 34 -25.14 -8.50 32.59
CA THR A 34 -24.75 -7.09 32.70
C THR A 34 -25.41 -6.17 31.67
N GLY A 35 -25.98 -6.74 30.60
CA GLY A 35 -26.53 -5.99 29.46
C GLY A 35 -25.47 -5.36 28.55
N GLU A 36 -24.19 -5.60 28.80
CA GLU A 36 -23.08 -5.07 28.01
C GLU A 36 -23.00 -5.76 26.64
N THR A 37 -22.81 -4.98 25.58
CA THR A 37 -22.58 -5.48 24.22
C THR A 37 -21.08 -5.55 23.92
N ARG A 38 -20.64 -6.67 23.36
CA ARG A 38 -19.27 -6.86 22.87
C ARG A 38 -19.29 -7.51 21.49
N THR A 39 -18.34 -7.16 20.64
CA THR A 39 -18.09 -7.90 19.39
C THR A 39 -17.14 -9.07 19.66
N ASP A 40 -17.62 -10.28 19.38
CA ASP A 40 -16.82 -11.50 19.41
C ASP A 40 -16.31 -11.80 18.00
N VAL A 41 -14.98 -11.89 17.88
CA VAL A 41 -14.29 -12.19 16.62
C VAL A 41 -13.78 -13.62 16.67
N GLY A 42 -14.16 -14.39 15.66
CA GLY A 42 -13.72 -15.77 15.47
C GLY A 42 -12.27 -15.91 15.02
N ALA A 43 -11.76 -17.14 15.10
CA ALA A 43 -10.52 -17.49 14.41
C ALA A 43 -10.70 -17.41 12.89
N ALA A 44 -9.64 -17.01 12.18
CA ALA A 44 -9.63 -17.05 10.73
C ALA A 44 -9.71 -18.50 10.23
N GLN A 45 -10.67 -18.77 9.35
CA GLN A 45 -10.89 -20.09 8.75
C GLN A 45 -10.46 -20.07 7.28
N PRO A 46 -9.64 -21.03 6.82
CA PRO A 46 -9.25 -21.09 5.42
C PRO A 46 -10.48 -21.38 4.55
N VAL A 47 -10.56 -20.71 3.41
CA VAL A 47 -11.62 -20.94 2.42
C VAL A 47 -11.03 -21.21 1.05
N VAL A 48 -11.67 -22.12 0.32
CA VAL A 48 -11.34 -22.40 -1.08
C VAL A 48 -12.15 -21.45 -1.94
N LEU A 49 -11.47 -20.61 -2.72
CA LEU A 49 -12.12 -19.80 -3.73
C LEU A 49 -12.50 -20.70 -4.91
N GLN A 50 -13.77 -20.64 -5.33
CA GLN A 50 -14.23 -21.38 -6.50
C GLN A 50 -13.63 -20.81 -7.79
N ASP A 51 -13.51 -21.68 -8.80
CA ASP A 51 -12.71 -21.44 -10.01
C ASP A 51 -12.95 -20.09 -10.72
N PRO A 52 -14.19 -19.58 -10.91
CA PRO A 52 -14.36 -18.30 -11.60
C PRO A 52 -13.84 -17.11 -10.79
N LEU A 53 -14.08 -17.12 -9.47
CA LEU A 53 -13.67 -16.04 -8.58
C LEU A 53 -12.15 -16.06 -8.35
N ASN A 54 -11.56 -17.25 -8.23
CA ASN A 54 -10.13 -17.43 -8.07
C ASN A 54 -9.35 -16.91 -9.28
N ALA A 55 -9.83 -17.18 -10.50
CA ALA A 55 -9.21 -16.69 -11.74
C ALA A 55 -9.24 -15.16 -11.82
N ILE A 56 -10.42 -14.55 -11.62
CA ILE A 56 -10.60 -13.09 -11.69
C ILE A 56 -9.71 -12.38 -10.66
N LEU A 57 -9.77 -12.82 -9.40
CA LEU A 57 -8.97 -12.21 -8.33
C LEU A 57 -7.48 -12.43 -8.55
N GLY A 58 -7.09 -13.58 -9.11
CA GLY A 58 -5.72 -13.87 -9.49
C GLY A 58 -5.19 -12.89 -10.52
N GLU A 59 -5.90 -12.69 -11.63
CA GLU A 59 -5.52 -11.74 -12.68
C GLU A 59 -5.41 -10.30 -12.16
N VAL A 60 -6.42 -9.85 -11.40
CA VAL A 60 -6.43 -8.51 -10.80
C VAL A 60 -5.24 -8.32 -9.86
N THR A 61 -4.93 -9.33 -9.05
CA THR A 61 -3.78 -9.31 -8.13
C THR A 61 -2.46 -9.18 -8.88
N VAL A 62 -2.24 -10.01 -9.90
CA VAL A 62 -1.00 -10.00 -10.69
C VAL A 62 -0.81 -8.64 -11.35
N LYS A 63 -1.88 -8.12 -11.97
CA LYS A 63 -1.85 -6.80 -12.61
C LYS A 63 -1.53 -5.68 -11.61
N ALA A 64 -2.19 -5.69 -10.44
CA ALA A 64 -1.96 -4.69 -9.40
C ALA A 64 -0.51 -4.72 -8.87
N ILE A 65 0.08 -5.91 -8.72
CA ILE A 65 1.49 -6.05 -8.32
C ILE A 65 2.42 -5.48 -9.40
N GLN A 66 2.20 -5.84 -10.67
CA GLN A 66 3.00 -5.33 -11.79
C GLN A 66 2.94 -3.81 -11.91
N GLU A 67 1.76 -3.22 -11.77
CA GLU A 67 1.58 -1.77 -11.77
C GLU A 67 2.29 -1.11 -10.58
N ASN A 68 2.22 -1.72 -9.40
CA ASN A 68 2.91 -1.21 -8.21
C ASN A 68 4.43 -1.23 -8.37
N ASP A 69 4.99 -2.30 -8.94
CA ASP A 69 6.42 -2.42 -9.18
C ASP A 69 6.90 -1.41 -10.24
N ALA A 70 6.12 -1.19 -11.30
CA ALA A 70 6.41 -0.16 -12.29
C ALA A 70 6.36 1.26 -11.69
N LEU A 71 5.40 1.52 -10.80
CA LEU A 71 5.31 2.79 -10.07
C LEU A 71 6.51 2.99 -9.14
N LYS A 72 6.92 1.97 -8.40
CA LYS A 72 8.12 2.03 -7.54
C LYS A 72 9.38 2.35 -8.34
N ALA A 73 9.57 1.69 -9.49
CA ALA A 73 10.69 1.97 -10.38
C ALA A 73 10.67 3.43 -10.89
N THR A 74 9.48 3.94 -11.23
CA THR A 74 9.30 5.32 -11.66
C THR A 74 9.63 6.31 -10.55
N VAL A 75 9.17 6.07 -9.33
CA VAL A 75 9.48 6.91 -8.15
C VAL A 75 10.98 6.91 -7.86
N SER A 76 11.63 5.75 -7.91
CA SER A 76 13.08 5.66 -7.71
C SER A 76 13.83 6.53 -8.72
N ARG A 77 13.52 6.38 -10.02
CA ARG A 77 14.14 7.18 -11.09
C ARG A 77 13.93 8.67 -10.88
N LEU A 78 12.70 9.09 -10.55
CA LEU A 78 12.39 10.51 -10.32
C LEU A 78 13.13 11.08 -9.11
N ASN A 79 13.31 10.28 -8.05
CA ASN A 79 14.12 10.69 -6.90
C ASN A 79 15.59 10.88 -7.28
N ASP A 80 16.16 9.96 -8.07
CA ASP A 80 17.54 10.07 -8.56
C ASP A 80 17.72 11.33 -9.43
N GLU A 81 16.76 11.61 -10.32
CA GLU A 81 16.76 12.83 -11.15
C GLU A 81 16.65 14.10 -10.30
N LEU A 82 15.80 14.10 -9.27
CA LEU A 82 15.63 15.24 -8.38
C LEU A 82 16.92 15.52 -7.58
N LEU A 83 17.59 14.47 -7.09
CA LEU A 83 18.88 14.60 -6.41
C LEU A 83 19.93 15.20 -7.33
N ALA A 84 20.06 14.69 -8.56
CA ALA A 84 21.00 15.24 -9.54
C ALA A 84 20.73 16.72 -9.83
N ARG A 85 19.46 17.09 -10.05
CA ARG A 85 19.05 18.49 -10.28
C ARG A 85 19.32 19.38 -9.08
N SER A 86 19.13 18.88 -7.85
CA SER A 86 19.43 19.63 -6.63
C SER A 86 20.92 19.96 -6.55
N SER A 87 21.79 18.97 -6.80
CA SER A 87 23.24 19.19 -6.81
C SER A 87 23.68 20.16 -7.91
N GLU A 88 23.08 20.10 -9.10
CA GLU A 88 23.33 21.07 -10.17
C GLU A 88 22.93 22.50 -9.75
N LEU A 89 21.79 22.67 -9.10
CA LEU A 89 21.33 23.97 -8.60
C LEU A 89 22.26 24.53 -7.52
N GLU A 90 22.70 23.70 -6.58
CA GLU A 90 23.67 24.10 -5.55
C GLU A 90 25.01 24.55 -6.17
N ALA A 91 25.51 23.79 -7.16
CA ALA A 91 26.73 24.17 -7.87
C ALA A 91 26.58 25.49 -8.64
N MET A 92 25.43 25.69 -9.30
CA MET A 92 25.13 26.96 -10.00
C MET A 92 25.00 28.14 -9.02
N GLN A 93 24.39 27.93 -7.85
CA GLN A 93 24.30 28.97 -6.81
C GLN A 93 25.68 29.36 -6.28
N LEU A 94 26.56 28.38 -6.07
CA LEU A 94 27.94 28.65 -5.66
C LEU A 94 28.68 29.46 -6.73
N ALA A 95 28.64 29.03 -7.99
CA ALA A 95 29.28 29.73 -9.10
C ALA A 95 28.75 31.17 -9.28
N LEU A 96 27.44 31.38 -9.09
CA LEU A 96 26.85 32.71 -9.11
C LEU A 96 27.38 33.60 -7.97
N THR A 97 27.46 33.04 -6.76
CA THR A 97 27.99 33.76 -5.59
C THR A 97 29.46 34.15 -5.79
N GLU A 98 30.27 33.25 -6.34
CA GLU A 98 31.66 33.51 -6.67
C GLU A 98 31.81 34.60 -7.74
N ALA A 99 31.01 34.55 -8.81
CA ALA A 99 31.03 35.56 -9.86
C ALA A 99 30.63 36.95 -9.32
N GLN A 100 29.62 37.01 -8.44
CA GLN A 100 29.22 38.26 -7.77
C GLN A 100 30.32 38.82 -6.88
N ALA A 101 31.02 37.96 -6.12
CA ALA A 101 32.15 38.37 -5.29
C ALA A 101 33.32 38.91 -6.13
N GLN A 102 33.61 38.30 -7.28
CA GLN A 102 34.63 38.78 -8.22
C GLN A 102 34.28 40.15 -8.82
N LEU A 103 33.01 40.35 -9.20
CA LEU A 103 32.52 41.65 -9.70
C LEU A 103 32.59 42.75 -8.64
N ALA A 104 32.30 42.43 -7.37
CA ALA A 104 32.38 43.39 -6.26
C ALA A 104 33.82 43.69 -5.81
N GLY A 105 34.77 42.80 -6.09
CA GLY A 105 36.18 42.92 -5.71
C GLY A 105 37.11 43.52 -6.76
N ASN A 106 36.61 43.86 -7.95
CA ASN A 106 37.38 44.50 -9.01
C ASN A 106 37.11 46.03 -9.00
N PRO A 107 38.05 46.88 -8.56
CA PRO A 107 37.92 48.34 -8.67
C PRO A 107 38.00 48.84 -10.12
#